data_AF-A0A7J8RGB4-F1
#
_entry.id   AF-A0A7J8RGB4-F1
#
_cell.length_a   1.000
_cell.length_b   1.000
_cell.length_c   1.000
_cell.angle_alpha   90.00
_cell.angle_beta   90.00
_cell.angle_gamma   90.00
#
_symmetry.space_group_name_H-M   'P 1'
#
loop_
_entity.id
_entity.type
_entity.pdbx_description
1 polymer ?
#
loop_
_entity_poly.entity_id
_entity_poly.type
_entity_poly.pdbx_seq_one_letter_code
_entity_poly.pdbx_strand_id
1 'polypeptide(L)'
;MKVDKSLFQALAQFWNLAYSCFTFGNVDLVPTLEKYTALLRSSRIQVDKVYSKAVNVPTFLKKLINITEMSEQWVSAQVKQKGDSKCIPWKNLKDLILAHPDAKKKVDIYALSIYGLVVFLKDLGHVDEAVTDLFDLLDKRVRPVPIILAETFRLLNACWRAGEGRFIGCTQLLLAWFYSHF
;
A
#
# COMPACT_ATOMS: atom_id res chain seq x y z
N MET A 1 8.55 -11.61 9.13
CA MET A 1 8.88 -12.61 8.09
C MET A 1 9.96 -12.02 7.20
N LYS A 2 11.09 -12.70 7.01
CA LYS A 2 12.14 -12.22 6.09
C LYS A 2 11.68 -12.53 4.66
N VAL A 3 11.65 -11.51 3.80
CA VAL A 3 11.35 -11.71 2.37
C VAL A 3 12.57 -12.36 1.75
N ASP A 4 12.43 -13.62 1.31
CA ASP A 4 13.45 -14.27 0.49
C ASP A 4 13.30 -13.79 -0.94
N LYS A 5 14.32 -13.06 -1.41
CA LYS A 5 14.34 -12.48 -2.75
C LYS A 5 14.31 -13.55 -3.83
N SER A 6 15.03 -14.65 -3.63
CA SER A 6 15.13 -15.75 -4.61
C SER A 6 13.81 -16.49 -4.71
N LEU A 7 13.16 -16.76 -3.58
CA LEU A 7 11.81 -17.34 -3.56
C LEU A 7 10.81 -16.46 -4.30
N PHE A 8 10.79 -15.16 -4.01
CA PHE A 8 9.85 -14.26 -4.66
C PHE A 8 10.10 -14.15 -6.17
N GLN A 9 11.37 -14.10 -6.58
CA GLN A 9 11.75 -14.07 -7.99
C GLN A 9 11.30 -15.34 -8.70
N ALA A 10 11.45 -16.51 -8.08
CA ALA A 10 10.94 -17.76 -8.63
C ALA A 10 9.40 -17.73 -8.75
N LEU A 11 8.69 -17.29 -7.70
CA LEU A 11 7.22 -17.20 -7.72
C LEU A 11 6.70 -16.26 -8.82
N ALA A 12 7.39 -15.13 -9.05
CA ALA A 12 7.01 -14.18 -10.09
C ALA A 12 7.06 -14.78 -11.51
N GLN A 13 7.89 -15.81 -11.76
CA GLN A 13 7.95 -16.50 -13.05
C GLN A 13 6.68 -17.30 -13.37
N PHE A 14 5.95 -17.73 -12.33
CA PHE A 14 4.69 -18.46 -12.49
C PHE A 14 3.48 -17.53 -12.66
N TRP A 15 3.66 -16.21 -12.60
CA TRP A 15 2.57 -15.26 -12.82
C TRP A 15 2.14 -15.26 -14.28
N ASN A 16 0.89 -15.62 -14.53
CA ASN A 16 0.26 -15.63 -15.83
C ASN A 16 -0.53 -14.34 -16.04
N LEU A 17 -0.02 -13.46 -16.91
CA LEU A 17 -0.64 -12.16 -17.20
C LEU A 17 -2.05 -12.29 -17.80
N ALA A 18 -2.31 -13.32 -18.60
CA ALA A 18 -3.58 -13.47 -19.32
C ALA A 18 -4.74 -13.83 -18.38
N TYR A 19 -4.46 -14.62 -17.35
CA TYR A 19 -5.46 -15.09 -16.39
C TYR A 19 -5.37 -14.40 -15.03
N SER A 20 -4.34 -13.57 -14.80
CA SER A 20 -4.07 -12.91 -13.52
C SER A 20 -4.01 -13.91 -12.34
N CYS A 21 -3.31 -15.02 -12.56
CA CYS A 21 -3.12 -16.11 -11.61
C CYS A 21 -1.66 -16.59 -11.61
N PHE A 22 -1.28 -17.37 -10.60
CA PHE A 22 -0.05 -18.17 -10.62
C PHE A 22 -0.36 -19.57 -11.16
N THR A 23 0.28 -19.97 -12.25
CA THR A 23 0.06 -21.27 -12.89
C THR A 23 1.23 -22.21 -12.59
N PHE A 24 0.96 -23.33 -11.93
CA PHE A 24 1.93 -24.38 -11.62
C PHE A 24 1.51 -25.69 -12.30
N GLY A 25 1.96 -25.90 -13.54
CA GLY A 25 1.50 -27.03 -14.35
C GLY A 25 0.00 -26.95 -14.61
N ASN A 26 -0.77 -27.88 -14.04
CA ASN A 26 -2.24 -27.95 -14.19
C ASN A 26 -3.02 -27.30 -13.03
N VAL A 27 -2.33 -26.59 -12.13
CA VAL A 27 -2.94 -25.95 -10.95
C VAL A 27 -2.78 -24.45 -11.03
N ASP A 28 -3.89 -23.73 -10.90
CA ASP A 28 -3.90 -22.27 -10.81
C ASP A 28 -4.15 -21.80 -9.37
N LEU A 29 -3.35 -20.83 -8.93
CA LEU A 29 -3.44 -20.19 -7.62
C LEU A 29 -3.67 -18.69 -7.79
N VAL A 30 -4.78 -18.19 -7.23
CA VAL A 30 -5.17 -16.79 -7.32
C VAL A 30 -5.31 -16.18 -5.93
N PRO A 31 -4.65 -15.05 -5.65
CA PRO A 31 -4.97 -14.24 -4.47
C PRO A 31 -6.41 -13.75 -4.55
N THR A 32 -7.29 -14.19 -3.63
CA THR A 32 -8.70 -13.78 -3.61
C THR A 32 -9.01 -12.84 -2.45
N LEU A 33 -10.15 -12.14 -2.56
CA LEU A 33 -10.63 -11.21 -1.55
C LEU A 33 -10.83 -11.91 -0.19
N GLU A 34 -11.39 -13.11 -0.19
CA GLU A 34 -11.67 -13.90 1.01
C GLU A 34 -10.36 -14.26 1.73
N LYS A 35 -9.36 -14.72 0.97
CA LYS A 35 -8.06 -15.14 1.51
C LYS A 35 -7.30 -13.95 2.10
N TYR A 36 -7.25 -12.81 1.39
CA TYR A 36 -6.62 -11.60 1.91
C TYR A 36 -7.36 -11.03 3.12
N THR A 37 -8.69 -11.12 3.15
CA THR A 37 -9.49 -10.71 4.31
C THR A 37 -9.15 -11.55 5.54
N ALA A 38 -9.01 -12.86 5.37
CA ALA A 38 -8.62 -13.77 6.44
C ALA A 38 -7.19 -13.49 6.94
N LEU A 39 -6.23 -13.29 6.03
CA LEU A 39 -4.83 -12.97 6.36
C LEU A 39 -4.69 -11.67 7.13
N LEU A 40 -5.41 -10.63 6.70
CA LEU A 40 -5.39 -9.32 7.34
C LEU A 40 -6.26 -9.26 8.60
N ARG A 41 -6.89 -10.38 9.00
CA ARG A 41 -7.84 -10.47 10.13
C ARG A 41 -8.87 -9.33 10.14
N SER A 42 -9.28 -8.90 8.94
CA SER A 42 -10.21 -7.80 8.76
C SER A 42 -11.63 -8.32 8.92
N SER A 43 -12.10 -8.47 10.17
CA SER A 43 -13.46 -8.91 10.45
C SER A 43 -14.49 -7.87 9.99
N ARG A 44 -15.49 -8.34 9.22
CA ARG A 44 -16.75 -7.68 8.76
C ARG A 44 -16.99 -6.24 9.27
N ILE A 45 -16.27 -5.27 8.72
CA ILE A 45 -16.72 -3.88 8.72
C ILE A 45 -17.51 -3.69 7.41
N GLN A 46 -18.85 -3.64 7.51
CA GLN A 46 -19.75 -3.23 6.42
C GLN A 46 -19.32 -1.83 5.94
N VAL A 47 -19.34 -1.45 4.66
CA VAL A 47 -20.27 -1.70 3.55
C VAL A 47 -19.47 -1.98 2.28
N ASP A 48 -20.07 -2.71 1.35
CA ASP A 48 -19.60 -2.96 -0.01
C ASP A 48 -19.61 -1.68 -0.88
N LYS A 49 -18.99 -0.61 -0.39
CA LYS A 49 -18.82 0.63 -1.16
C LYS A 49 -17.64 0.43 -2.08
N VAL A 50 -17.95 0.12 -3.34
CA VAL A 50 -17.03 0.23 -4.46
C VAL A 50 -16.47 1.65 -4.48
N TYR A 51 -15.15 1.75 -4.62
CA TYR A 51 -14.42 3.00 -4.73
C TYR A 51 -15.10 3.94 -5.74
N SER A 52 -15.63 5.07 -5.27
CA SER A 52 -16.06 6.18 -6.12
C SER A 52 -15.16 7.37 -5.84
N LYS A 53 -14.51 7.87 -6.89
CA LYS A 53 -13.64 9.05 -6.80
C LYS A 53 -14.50 10.23 -6.35
N ALA A 54 -14.21 10.80 -5.17
CA ALA A 54 -14.97 11.92 -4.64
C ALA A 54 -14.84 13.15 -5.56
N VAL A 55 -15.92 13.92 -5.70
CA VAL A 55 -15.97 15.10 -6.58
C VAL A 55 -15.14 16.27 -6.02
N ASN A 56 -14.84 16.28 -4.71
CA ASN A 56 -14.05 17.32 -4.04
C ASN A 56 -12.97 16.69 -3.14
N VAL A 57 -11.93 16.16 -3.76
CA VAL A 57 -10.79 15.56 -3.04
C VAL A 57 -9.92 16.68 -2.44
N PRO A 58 -9.68 16.72 -1.11
CA PRO A 58 -8.75 17.69 -0.52
C PRO A 58 -7.35 17.55 -1.13
N THR A 59 -6.59 18.65 -1.20
CA THR A 59 -5.22 18.61 -1.72
C THR A 59 -4.31 17.77 -0.82
N PHE A 60 -3.22 17.23 -1.37
CA PHE A 60 -2.20 16.51 -0.60
C PHE A 60 -1.79 17.21 0.70
N LEU A 61 -1.52 18.52 0.62
CA LEU A 61 -1.14 19.33 1.79
C LEU A 61 -2.25 19.34 2.84
N LYS A 62 -3.51 19.58 2.45
CA LYS A 62 -4.65 19.58 3.38
C LYS A 62 -4.82 18.23 4.06
N LYS A 63 -4.64 17.12 3.33
CA LYS A 63 -4.71 15.77 3.91
C LYS A 63 -3.62 15.53 4.93
N LEU A 64 -2.38 15.88 4.58
CA LEU A 64 -1.25 15.75 5.51
C LEU A 64 -1.45 16.62 6.76
N ILE A 65 -1.93 17.85 6.62
CA ILE A 65 -2.27 18.71 7.76
C ILE A 65 -3.30 18.02 8.66
N ASN A 66 -4.37 17.44 8.11
CA ASN A 66 -5.39 16.76 8.91
C ASN A 66 -4.88 15.50 9.61
N ILE A 67 -4.05 14.70 8.91
CA ILE A 67 -3.48 13.45 9.45
C ILE A 67 -2.45 13.76 10.54
N THR A 68 -1.56 14.73 10.28
CA THR A 68 -0.42 15.05 11.15
C THR A 68 -0.74 16.08 12.22
N GLU A 69 -1.81 16.85 12.07
CA GLU A 69 -2.11 18.05 12.87
C GLU A 69 -0.96 19.08 12.94
N MET A 70 -0.12 19.11 11.90
CA MET A 70 0.96 20.09 11.76
C MET A 70 0.51 21.33 10.99
N SER A 71 1.24 22.44 11.16
CA SER A 71 0.97 23.67 10.42
C SER A 71 1.23 23.50 8.92
N GLU A 72 0.49 24.26 8.09
CA GLU A 72 0.68 24.26 6.64
C GLU A 72 2.12 24.61 6.22
N GLN A 73 2.76 25.55 6.93
CA GLN A 73 4.15 25.93 6.73
C GLN A 73 5.11 24.76 6.97
N TRP A 74 4.88 23.98 8.03
CA TRP A 74 5.71 22.82 8.31
C TRP A 74 5.53 21.75 7.23
N VAL A 75 4.27 21.41 6.89
CA VAL A 75 3.94 20.36 5.92
C VAL A 75 4.47 20.71 4.52
N SER A 76 4.23 21.94 4.06
CA SER A 76 4.72 22.40 2.75
C SER A 76 6.26 22.35 2.65
N ALA A 77 6.99 22.61 3.74
CA ALA A 77 8.44 22.47 3.77
C ALA A 77 8.93 21.02 3.70
N GLN A 78 8.12 20.04 4.13
CA GLN A 78 8.49 18.62 4.07
C GLN A 78 8.16 17.98 2.71
N VAL A 79 7.13 18.48 2.03
CA VAL A 79 6.65 17.92 0.76
C VAL A 79 7.57 18.30 -0.40
N LYS A 80 7.92 17.31 -1.22
CA LYS A 80 8.75 17.48 -2.41
C LYS A 80 8.05 16.93 -3.64
N GLN A 81 8.23 17.60 -4.78
CA GLN A 81 7.87 17.05 -6.07
C GLN A 81 8.89 15.97 -6.45
N LYS A 82 8.43 14.78 -6.80
CA LYS A 82 9.28 13.68 -7.26
C LYS A 82 8.60 12.98 -8.44
N GLY A 83 9.17 13.16 -9.62
CA GLY A 83 8.50 12.82 -10.88
C GLY A 83 7.13 13.49 -10.96
N ASP A 84 6.11 12.70 -11.29
CA ASP A 84 4.74 13.20 -11.50
C ASP A 84 3.93 13.37 -10.20
N SER A 85 4.48 13.02 -9.04
CA SER A 85 3.76 13.06 -7.76
C SER A 85 4.45 13.91 -6.69
N LYS A 86 3.64 14.53 -5.84
CA LYS A 86 4.12 15.09 -4.58
C LYS A 86 4.32 13.95 -3.58
N CYS A 87 5.37 14.06 -2.77
CA CYS A 87 5.71 13.03 -1.78
C CYS A 87 6.29 13.64 -0.51
N ILE A 88 6.18 12.89 0.59
CA ILE A 88 6.82 13.20 1.86
C ILE A 88 7.85 12.11 2.20
N PRO A 89 9.11 12.46 2.54
CA PRO A 89 10.12 11.48 2.90
C PRO A 89 9.80 10.78 4.23
N TRP A 90 10.08 9.47 4.30
CA TRP A 90 9.93 8.67 5.52
C TRP A 90 10.71 9.25 6.70
N LYS A 91 11.91 9.79 6.47
CA LYS A 91 12.71 10.41 7.54
C LYS A 91 11.92 11.48 8.28
N ASN A 92 11.23 12.34 7.54
CA ASN A 92 10.46 13.45 8.09
C ASN A 92 9.24 12.95 8.86
N LEU A 93 8.55 11.91 8.34
CA LEU A 93 7.46 11.25 9.05
C LEU A 93 7.94 10.55 10.33
N LYS A 94 9.09 9.88 10.29
CA LYS A 94 9.70 9.21 11.44
C LYS A 94 10.07 10.21 12.54
N ASP A 95 10.73 11.31 12.18
CA ASP A 95 11.10 12.36 13.11
C ASP A 95 9.85 12.97 13.76
N LEU A 96 8.78 13.17 12.95
CA LEU A 96 7.49 13.61 13.45
C LEU A 96 6.85 12.59 14.42
N ILE A 97 6.83 11.29 14.10
CA ILE A 97 6.28 10.26 15.00
C ILE A 97 6.99 10.28 16.36
N LEU A 98 8.30 10.49 16.38
CA LEU A 98 9.06 10.55 17.62
C LEU A 98 8.71 11.79 18.44
N ALA A 99 8.60 12.95 17.78
CA ALA A 99 8.38 14.25 18.42
C ALA A 99 6.91 14.59 18.73
N HIS A 100 5.93 13.92 18.09
CA HIS A 100 4.52 14.30 18.24
C HIS A 100 4.04 14.15 19.70
N PRO A 101 3.24 15.07 20.25
CA PRO A 101 2.72 14.92 21.61
C PRO A 101 1.56 13.92 21.71
N ASP A 102 0.68 13.88 20.70
CA ASP A 102 -0.47 12.98 20.68
C ASP A 102 -0.09 11.57 20.19
N ALA A 103 -0.33 10.55 21.03
CA ALA A 103 -0.09 9.15 20.71
C ALA A 103 -1.00 8.61 19.59
N LYS A 104 -2.25 9.09 19.48
CA LYS A 104 -3.16 8.67 18.40
C LYS A 104 -2.62 9.11 17.04
N LYS A 105 -2.16 10.36 16.94
CA LYS A 105 -1.55 10.88 15.71
C LYS A 105 -0.27 10.14 15.33
N LYS A 106 0.53 9.71 16.32
CA LYS A 106 1.69 8.82 16.04
C LYS A 106 1.25 7.54 15.33
N VAL A 107 0.17 6.91 15.79
CA VAL A 107 -0.38 5.70 15.18
C VAL A 107 -0.86 5.98 13.76
N ASP A 108 -1.57 7.09 13.54
CA ASP A 108 -2.08 7.46 12.21
C ASP A 108 -0.94 7.73 11.22
N ILE A 109 0.09 8.49 11.63
CA ILE A 109 1.27 8.77 10.80
C ILE A 109 2.08 7.49 10.53
N TYR A 110 2.20 6.63 11.54
CA TYR A 110 2.85 5.33 11.37
C TYR A 110 2.08 4.44 10.40
N ALA A 111 0.75 4.38 10.51
CA ALA A 111 -0.12 3.62 9.60
C ALA A 111 -0.02 4.16 8.16
N LEU A 112 -0.08 5.49 7.97
CA LEU A 112 0.15 6.14 6.67
C LEU A 112 1.49 5.71 6.06
N SER A 113 2.53 5.65 6.90
CA SER A 113 3.87 5.24 6.48
C SER A 113 3.94 3.77 6.09
N ILE A 114 3.25 2.87 6.79
CA ILE A 114 3.14 1.46 6.37
C ILE A 114 2.43 1.35 5.02
N TYR A 115 1.31 2.06 4.83
CA TYR A 115 0.62 2.05 3.55
C TYR A 115 1.50 2.56 2.41
N GLY A 116 2.22 3.66 2.59
CA GLY A 116 3.04 4.22 1.51
C GLY A 116 4.38 3.50 1.28
N LEU A 117 5.01 2.97 2.33
CA LEU A 117 6.34 2.37 2.24
C LEU A 117 6.30 0.86 2.02
N VAL A 118 5.21 0.19 2.39
CA VAL A 118 5.10 -1.27 2.31
C VAL A 118 4.01 -1.68 1.34
N VAL A 119 2.87 -1.00 1.27
CA VAL A 119 1.75 -1.50 0.47
C VAL A 119 1.74 -0.87 -0.93
N PHE A 120 1.73 0.46 -1.00
CA PHE A 120 1.64 1.26 -2.22
C PHE A 120 2.98 1.92 -2.54
N LEU A 121 4.05 1.14 -2.50
CA LEU A 121 5.39 1.68 -2.65
C LEU A 121 5.64 2.10 -4.11
N LYS A 122 5.52 3.40 -4.37
CA LYS A 122 5.89 4.02 -5.64
C LYS A 122 7.38 4.38 -5.70
N ASP A 123 7.88 4.97 -4.61
CA ASP A 123 9.22 5.55 -4.53
C ASP A 123 9.89 5.16 -3.20
N LEU A 124 11.06 4.52 -3.25
CA LEU A 124 11.72 4.01 -2.05
C LEU A 124 11.91 5.11 -1.00
N GLY A 125 11.41 4.87 0.22
CA GLY A 125 11.55 5.79 1.36
C GLY A 125 10.66 7.03 1.29
N HIS A 126 9.66 7.07 0.41
CA HIS A 126 8.74 8.19 0.26
C HIS A 126 7.29 7.71 0.29
N VAL A 127 6.42 8.54 0.84
CA VAL A 127 4.96 8.36 0.78
C VAL A 127 4.41 9.37 -0.22
N ASP A 128 3.75 8.90 -1.27
CA ASP A 128 3.20 9.77 -2.32
C ASP A 128 1.74 10.17 -2.04
N GLU A 129 1.26 11.15 -2.81
CA GLU A 129 -0.09 11.70 -2.71
C GLU A 129 -1.20 10.64 -2.79
N ALA A 130 -1.09 9.63 -3.66
CA ALA A 130 -2.14 8.63 -3.82
C ALA A 130 -2.35 7.78 -2.56
N VAL A 131 -1.31 7.63 -1.72
CA VAL A 131 -1.40 6.94 -0.43
C VAL A 131 -2.28 7.74 0.53
N THR A 132 -2.19 9.08 0.53
CA THR A 132 -3.05 9.90 1.39
C THR A 132 -4.50 9.91 0.92
N ASP A 133 -4.74 9.81 -0.39
CA ASP A 133 -6.08 9.62 -0.95
C ASP A 133 -6.71 8.33 -0.45
N LEU A 134 -5.93 7.25 -0.44
CA LEU A 134 -6.35 5.99 0.14
C LEU A 134 -6.59 6.10 1.65
N PHE A 135 -5.68 6.73 2.38
CA PHE A 135 -5.76 6.80 3.84
C PHE A 135 -7.04 7.53 4.31
N ASP A 136 -7.43 8.60 3.62
CA ASP A 136 -8.69 9.32 3.85
C ASP A 136 -9.93 8.43 3.62
N LEU A 137 -9.84 7.45 2.71
CA LEU A 137 -10.92 6.47 2.48
C LEU A 137 -10.98 5.41 3.57
N LEU A 138 -9.85 5.03 4.16
CA LEU A 138 -9.82 4.09 5.28
C LEU A 138 -10.49 4.68 6.52
N ASP A 139 -10.29 5.99 6.77
CA ASP A 139 -11.00 6.71 7.84
C ASP A 139 -12.53 6.68 7.63
N LYS A 140 -12.98 6.65 6.37
CA LYS A 140 -14.39 6.48 5.97
C LYS A 140 -14.89 5.03 6.06
N ARG A 141 -14.17 4.14 6.77
CA ARG A 141 -14.49 2.71 6.95
C ARG A 141 -14.57 1.90 5.67
N VAL A 142 -13.86 2.31 4.62
CA VAL A 142 -13.72 1.49 3.40
C VAL A 142 -12.79 0.32 3.69
N ARG A 143 -13.16 -0.88 3.22
CA ARG A 143 -12.32 -2.07 3.36
C ARG A 143 -11.00 -1.86 2.61
N PRO A 144 -9.81 -1.99 3.24
CA PRO A 144 -8.54 -1.86 2.55
C PRO A 144 -8.27 -3.04 1.61
N VAL A 145 -8.86 -4.21 1.89
CA VAL A 145 -8.53 -5.48 1.24
C VAL A 145 -8.64 -5.44 -0.30
N PRO A 146 -9.74 -4.94 -0.91
CA PRO A 146 -9.84 -4.86 -2.36
C PRO A 146 -8.74 -4.00 -3.00
N ILE A 147 -8.32 -2.92 -2.33
CA ILE A 147 -7.31 -1.98 -2.84
C ILE A 147 -5.92 -2.60 -2.71
N ILE A 148 -5.61 -3.23 -1.57
CA ILE A 148 -4.36 -3.99 -1.38
C ILE A 148 -4.24 -5.11 -2.42
N LEU A 149 -5.34 -5.80 -2.69
CA LEU A 149 -5.38 -6.87 -3.69
C LEU A 149 -5.14 -6.29 -5.10
N ALA A 150 -5.87 -5.24 -5.49
CA ALA A 150 -5.68 -4.57 -6.78
C ALA A 150 -4.23 -4.09 -6.97
N GLU A 151 -3.62 -3.52 -5.93
CA GLU A 151 -2.23 -3.07 -5.96
C GLU A 151 -1.25 -4.25 -6.11
N THR A 152 -1.52 -5.36 -5.44
CA THR A 152 -0.72 -6.59 -5.58
C THR A 152 -0.72 -7.07 -7.03
N PHE A 153 -1.89 -7.13 -7.68
CA PHE A 153 -2.01 -7.53 -9.08
C PHE A 153 -1.31 -6.52 -10.01
N ARG A 154 -1.47 -5.21 -9.75
CA ARG A 154 -0.79 -4.15 -10.51
C ARG A 154 0.73 -4.31 -10.45
N LEU A 155 1.27 -4.55 -9.26
CA LEU A 155 2.71 -4.75 -9.05
C LEU A 155 3.21 -6.05 -9.71
N LEU A 156 2.40 -7.13 -9.70
CA LEU A 156 2.77 -8.41 -10.32
C LEU A 156 2.85 -8.27 -11.84
N ASN A 157 1.85 -7.61 -12.42
CA ASN A 157 1.82 -7.29 -13.85
C ASN A 157 3.00 -6.41 -14.26
N ALA A 158 3.34 -5.39 -13.46
CA ALA A 158 4.48 -4.53 -13.72
C ALA A 158 5.82 -5.28 -13.63
N CYS A 159 5.99 -6.13 -12.61
CA CYS A 159 7.18 -6.95 -12.41
C CYS A 159 7.40 -7.91 -13.58
N TRP A 160 6.34 -8.59 -14.04
CA TRP A 160 6.41 -9.52 -15.16
C TRP A 160 6.77 -8.82 -16.48
N ARG A 161 6.11 -7.69 -16.79
CA ARG A 161 6.40 -6.91 -18.00
C ARG A 161 7.81 -6.34 -18.05
N ALA A 162 8.40 -6.05 -16.89
CA ALA A 162 9.77 -5.52 -16.81
C ALA A 162 10.85 -6.60 -17.00
N GLY A 163 10.51 -7.90 -16.99
CA GLY A 163 11.43 -9.02 -17.22
C GLY A 163 12.44 -9.29 -16.09
N GLU A 164 12.89 -8.24 -15.39
CA GLU A 164 13.86 -8.28 -14.27
C GLU A 164 13.50 -7.24 -13.19
N GLY A 165 12.24 -6.83 -13.11
CA GLY A 165 11.77 -5.80 -12.20
C GLY A 165 11.87 -6.23 -10.72
N ARG A 166 12.21 -5.28 -9.84
CA ARG A 166 12.05 -5.50 -8.40
C ARG A 166 10.58 -5.35 -8.06
N PHE A 167 9.94 -6.42 -7.60
CA PHE A 167 8.61 -6.31 -6.98
C PHE A 167 8.76 -5.65 -5.62
N ILE A 168 8.33 -4.40 -5.53
CA ILE A 168 8.46 -3.55 -4.36
C ILE A 168 7.03 -3.16 -3.95
N GLY A 169 6.64 -3.44 -2.71
CA GLY A 169 5.29 -3.21 -2.22
C GLY A 169 4.77 -4.40 -1.40
N CYS A 170 3.58 -4.90 -1.76
CA CYS A 170 2.84 -5.97 -1.05
C CYS A 170 3.55 -7.34 -0.91
N THR A 171 4.87 -7.42 -1.11
CA THR A 171 5.69 -8.65 -1.16
C THR A 171 5.51 -9.50 0.09
N GLN A 172 5.47 -8.85 1.26
CA GLN A 172 5.30 -9.53 2.55
C GLN A 172 3.92 -10.18 2.67
N LEU A 173 2.87 -9.49 2.24
CA LEU A 173 1.50 -10.01 2.29
C LEU A 173 1.29 -11.11 1.26
N LEU A 174 1.82 -10.94 0.05
CA LEU A 174 1.76 -11.95 -0.99
C LEU A 174 2.52 -13.22 -0.59
N LEU A 175 3.71 -13.09 0.04
CA LEU A 175 4.41 -14.25 0.58
C LEU A 175 3.65 -14.92 1.73
N ALA A 176 3.07 -14.15 2.65
CA ALA A 176 2.26 -14.72 3.73
C ALA A 176 1.04 -15.47 3.17
N TRP A 177 0.46 -14.97 2.09
CA TRP A 177 -0.58 -15.66 1.35
C TRP A 177 -0.08 -16.97 0.73
N PHE A 178 1.07 -16.98 0.06
CA PHE A 178 1.66 -18.21 -0.47
C PHE A 178 1.90 -19.26 0.62
N TYR A 179 2.50 -18.87 1.75
CA TYR A 179 2.72 -19.76 2.90
C TYR A 179 1.43 -20.23 3.58
N SER A 180 0.26 -19.64 3.28
CA SER A 180 -1.01 -20.14 3.80
C SER A 180 -1.59 -21.29 2.96
N HIS A 181 -0.93 -21.65 1.86
CA HIS A 181 -1.39 -22.68 0.90
C HIS A 181 -0.44 -23.87 0.77
N PHE A 182 0.69 -23.82 1.46
CA PHE A 182 1.70 -24.88 1.59
C PHE A 182 2.06 -25.05 3.07
#